data_AF-A0A1S8CKF1-F1
#
_entry.id   AF-A0A1S8CKF1-F1
#
_cell.length_a   1.000
_cell.length_b   1.000
_cell.length_c   1.000
_cell.angle_alpha   90.00
_cell.angle_beta   90.00
_cell.angle_gamma   90.00
#
_symmetry.space_group_name_H-M   'P 1'
#
loop_
_entity.id
_entity.type
_entity.pdbx_description
1 polymer ?
#
loop_
_entity_poly.entity_id
_entity_poly.type
_entity_poly.pdbx_seq_one_letter_code
_entity_poly.pdbx_strand_id
1 'polypeptide(L)' 'MRPGISKEEVTLFLDDLTMLLEEGIDKAVVYNVLRILEFRRQTAKLEFIKRLLTTSSDNCDIDS' A
#
# COMPACT_ATOMS: atom_id res chain seq x y z
N MET A 1 -3.70 -16.88 10.03
CA MET A 1 -2.32 -17.24 9.65
C MET A 1 -1.68 -16.05 8.97
N ARG A 2 -0.39 -15.78 9.19
CA ARG A 2 0.33 -14.76 8.42
C ARG A 2 0.43 -15.27 6.97
N PRO A 3 -0.01 -14.50 5.95
CA PRO A 3 0.21 -14.88 4.57
C PRO A 3 1.72 -15.03 4.31
N GLY A 4 2.10 -16.07 3.57
CA GLY A 4 3.49 -16.25 3.15
C GLY A 4 3.92 -15.12 2.23
N ILE A 5 5.22 -14.82 2.21
CA ILE A 5 5.79 -13.85 1.27
C ILE A 5 5.88 -14.52 -0.10
N SER A 6 5.24 -13.93 -1.11
CA SER A 6 5.28 -14.44 -2.48
C SER A 6 6.56 -14.01 -3.20
N LYS A 7 6.92 -14.72 -4.28
CA LYS A 7 8.10 -14.32 -5.09
C LYS A 7 7.88 -12.95 -5.73
N GLU A 8 6.65 -12.69 -6.17
CA GLU A 8 6.22 -11.44 -6.78
C GLU A 8 6.37 -10.28 -5.79
N GLU A 9 6.01 -10.46 -4.52
CA GLU A 9 6.23 -9.45 -3.48
C GLU A 9 7.71 -9.13 -3.29
N VAL A 10 8.59 -10.14 -3.35
CA VAL A 10 10.04 -9.93 -3.27
C VAL A 10 10.57 -9.18 -4.49
N THR A 11 10.12 -9.54 -5.69
CA THR A 11 10.52 -8.86 -6.93
C THR A 11 10.13 -7.37 -6.89
N LEU A 12 8.88 -7.06 -6.57
CA LEU A 12 8.41 -5.67 -6.46
C LEU A 12 9.20 -4.87 -5.42
N PHE A 13 9.55 -5.50 -4.30
CA PHE A 13 10.38 -4.87 -3.28
C PHE A 13 11.79 -4.53 -3.79
N LEU A 14 12.42 -5.44 -4.53
CA LEU A 14 13.75 -5.22 -5.10
C LEU A 14 13.75 -4.14 -6.18
N ASP A 15 12.69 -4.07 -6.97
CA ASP A 15 12.51 -3.03 -7.99
C ASP A 15 12.35 -1.65 -7.33
N ASP A 16 11.46 -1.53 -6.33
CA ASP A 16 11.28 -0.29 -5.54
C ASP A 16 12.61 0.14 -4.88
N LEU A 17 13.36 -0.82 -4.31
CA LEU A 17 14.66 -0.56 -3.68
C LEU A 17 15.70 -0.06 -4.69
N THR A 18 15.80 -0.72 -5.85
CA THR A 18 16.76 -0.38 -6.90
C THR A 18 16.48 1.03 -7.43
N MET A 19 15.22 1.32 -7.75
CA MET A 19 14.79 2.63 -8.22
C MET A 19 15.15 3.74 -7.23
N LEU A 20 14.89 3.56 -5.93
CA LEU A 20 15.22 4.59 -4.94
C LEU A 20 16.73 4.84 -4.83
N LEU A 21 17.55 3.80 -4.94
CA LEU A 21 19.01 3.94 -4.93
C LEU A 21 19.51 4.66 -6.20
N GLU A 22 18.91 4.37 -7.36
CA GLU A 22 19.20 5.04 -8.64
C GLU A 22 18.84 6.53 -8.61
N GLU A 23 17.76 6.90 -7.91
CA GLU A 23 17.36 8.29 -7.63
C GLU A 23 18.24 8.98 -6.57
N GLY A 24 19.29 8.32 -6.09
CA GLY A 24 20.27 8.91 -5.17
C GLY A 24 19.86 8.90 -3.70
N ILE A 25 18.82 8.14 -3.32
CA ILE A 25 18.47 7.95 -1.91
C ILE A 25 19.58 7.14 -1.22
N ASP A 26 20.07 7.66 -0.09
CA ASP A 26 21.13 7.01 0.68
C ASP A 26 20.68 5.62 1.18
N LYS A 27 21.57 4.63 1.04
CA LYS A 27 21.39 3.26 1.55
C LYS A 27 21.05 3.22 3.05
N ALA A 28 21.54 4.17 3.85
CA ALA A 28 21.25 4.29 5.27
C ALA A 28 19.78 4.65 5.55
N VAL A 29 19.09 5.30 4.60
CA VAL A 29 17.70 5.76 4.79
C VAL A 29 16.70 5.08 3.85
N VAL A 30 17.16 4.34 2.84
CA VAL A 30 16.29 3.75 1.80
C VAL A 30 15.16 2.88 2.38
N TYR A 31 15.43 2.09 3.42
CA TYR A 31 14.41 1.29 4.08
C TYR A 31 13.34 2.13 4.82
N ASN A 32 13.72 3.30 5.33
CA ASN A 32 12.77 4.23 5.94
C ASN A 32 11.88 4.86 4.86
N VAL A 33 12.47 5.22 3.71
CA VAL A 33 11.70 5.74 2.57
C VAL A 33 10.72 4.69 2.06
N LEU A 34 11.16 3.44 1.85
CA LEU A 34 10.30 2.32 1.47
C LEU A 34 9.13 2.12 2.46
N ARG A 35 9.42 2.19 3.76
CA ARG A 35 8.38 2.08 4.81
C ARG A 35 7.34 3.19 4.69
N ILE A 36 7.77 4.44 4.47
CA ILE A 36 6.85 5.58 4.31
C ILE A 36 5.98 5.40 3.06
N LEU A 37 6.57 4.95 1.95
CA LEU A 37 5.82 4.68 0.71
C LEU A 37 4.77 3.58 0.92
N GLU A 38 5.13 2.51 1.64
CA GLU A 38 4.19 1.44 1.95
C GLU A 38 3.04 1.92 2.84
N PHE A 39 3.32 2.74 3.86
CA PHE A 39 2.25 3.34 4.66
C PHE A 39 1.31 4.20 3.82
N ARG A 40 1.83 5.00 2.87
CA ARG A 40 0.99 5.78 1.96
C ARG A 40 0.09 4.87 1.11
N ARG A 41 0.61 3.75 0.59
CA ARG A 41 -0.17 2.75 -0.16
C ARG A 41 -1.27 2.13 0.71
N GLN A 42 -0.97 1.78 1.95
CA GLN A 42 -1.95 1.23 2.89
C GLN A 42 -3.03 2.24 3.26
N THR A 43 -2.67 3.50 3.53
CA THR A 43 -3.63 4.57 3.78
C THR A 43 -4.57 4.77 2.59
N ALA A 44 -4.06 4.79 1.36
CA ALA A 44 -4.88 4.91 0.17
C ALA A 44 -5.88 3.73 0.02
N LYS A 45 -5.43 2.49 0.29
CA LYS A 45 -6.31 1.30 0.30
C LYS A 45 -7.42 1.43 1.34
N LEU A 46 -7.09 1.87 2.56
CA LEU A 46 -8.07 2.06 3.63
C LEU A 46 -9.10 3.15 3.31
N GLU A 47 -8.65 4.29 2.76
CA GLU A 47 -9.56 5.36 2.33
C GLU A 47 -10.48 4.91 1.20
N PHE A 48 -9.97 4.10 0.27
CA PHE A 48 -10.81 3.50 -0.77
C PHE A 48 -11.88 2.58 -0.19
N ILE A 49 -11.49 1.66 0.71
CA ILE A 49 -12.44 0.76 1.40
C ILE A 49 -13.49 1.57 2.18
N LYS A 50 -13.05 2.60 2.92
CA LYS A 50 -13.94 3.47 3.68
C LYS A 50 -15.00 4.11 2.78
N ARG A 51 -14.60 4.65 1.62
CA ARG A 51 -15.53 5.24 0.64
C ARG A 51 -16.53 4.22 0.12
N LEU A 52 -16.08 3.02 -0.23
CA LEU A 52 -16.97 1.95 -0.69
C LEU A 52 -17.99 1.57 0.37
N LEU A 53 -17.56 1.44 1.62
CA LEU A 53 -18.44 1.11 2.74
C LEU A 53 -19.47 2.22 3.00
N THR A 54 -19.08 3.49 2.93
CA THR A 54 -20.04 4.60 3.07
C THR A 54 -21.05 4.62 1.93
N THR A 55 -20.64 4.38 0.68
CA THR A 55 -21.57 4.33 -0.45
C THR A 55 -22.49 3.12 -0.43
N SER A 56 -22.07 1.99 0.17
CA SER A 56 -22.95 0.82 0.31
C SER A 56 -23.99 0.98 1.42
N SER A 57 -23.69 1.76 2.46
CA SER A 57 -24.62 2.01 3.57
C SER A 57 -25.79 2.90 3.16
N ASP A 58 -25.58 3.87 2.26
CA ASP A 58 -26.62 4.79 1.79
C ASP A 58 -27.66 4.12 0.87
N ASN A 59 -27.37 2.92 0.34
CA ASN A 59 -28.25 2.18 -0.57
C ASN A 59 -29.24 1.23 0.15
N CYS A 60 -29.22 1.12 1.48
CA CYS A 60 -30.14 0.25 2.23
C CYS A 60 -31.42 0.95 2.73
N ASP A 61 -31.56 2.27 2.54
CA ASP A 61 -32.73 3.04 3.03
C ASP A 61 -33.81 3.28 1.95
N ILE A 62 -33.70 2.63 0.79
CA ILE A 62 -34.70 2.72 -0.30
C ILE A 62 -35.26 1.33 -0.59
N ASP A 63 -35.95 0.74 0.39
CA ASP A 63 -36.96 -0.28 0.16
C ASP A 63 -37.95 -0.19 1.35
N SER A 64 -38.86 0.79 1.27
CA SER A 64 -40.09 0.88 2.07
C SER A 64 -41.27 0.39 1.27
#